data_AF-A0A501Y0C8-F1
#
_entry.id   AF-A0A501Y0C8-F1
#
_cell.length_a   1.000
_cell.length_b   1.000
_cell.length_c   1.000
_cell.angle_alpha   90.00
_cell.angle_beta   90.00
_cell.angle_gamma   90.00
#
_symmetry.space_group_name_H-M   'P 1'
#
loop_
_entity.id
_entity.type
_entity.pdbx_description
1 polymer ?
#
loop_
_entity_poly.entity_id
_entity_poly.type
_entity_poly.pdbx_seq_one_letter_code
_entity_poly.pdbx_strand_id
1 'polypeptide(L)'
;MLFPLEASTPEFAVFTALNAELLYFLENAIPAGGFNRQSLSDTPLGLACWNNARTSTDKGKLTHDKFKALHEALQTESEGLRRRLYETVSDNQDLVGLFQQRKHDLLAFLSAALMTHLQTLCYHLYTHTKALVGVIAAAGGVNIDSHFTAFKAINGQVCRACGLEVVAPFRANTPDEEQWRADYDHLLCKSKYPIFAVHPKNLFPICRTCNQDAKKTKDMFFCSAARQQRHSFYPYTEGASELVDLEIELNDTSPKVRVRLESDDPVLKSKLDTWNDVFEIKNLVEGRYLPLEHYVEDNIGPRNLLDFQALVERKRIAPSADTLKRSPGKFWDHKLYMALSRIDLDLVWSVVEFQQQEHGATGGEAILAGV
;
A
#
# COMPACT_ATOMS: atom_id res chain seq x y z
N MET A 1 4.85 -5.78 -4.60
CA MET A 1 4.04 -6.24 -3.46
C MET A 1 4.57 -7.59 -3.08
N LEU A 2 4.74 -7.90 -1.77
CA LEU A 2 5.25 -9.21 -1.36
C LEU A 2 4.22 -10.31 -1.66
N PHE A 3 3.01 -10.15 -1.11
CA PHE A 3 1.92 -11.10 -1.30
C PHE A 3 0.82 -10.49 -2.17
N PRO A 4 0.21 -11.28 -3.07
CA PRO A 4 -1.03 -10.85 -3.70
C PRO A 4 -2.16 -10.78 -2.66
N LEU A 5 -3.17 -9.99 -2.97
CA LEU A 5 -4.45 -10.02 -2.26
C LEU A 5 -5.22 -11.28 -2.66
N GLU A 6 -6.05 -11.79 -1.74
CA GLU A 6 -6.91 -12.92 -2.05
C GLU A 6 -7.94 -12.52 -3.11
N ALA A 7 -8.30 -13.44 -4.01
CA ALA A 7 -9.30 -13.17 -5.05
C ALA A 7 -10.68 -12.80 -4.49
N SER A 8 -11.00 -13.24 -3.28
CA SER A 8 -12.23 -12.92 -2.55
C SER A 8 -12.16 -11.61 -1.77
N THR A 9 -11.08 -10.83 -1.88
CA THR A 9 -10.95 -9.53 -1.19
C THR A 9 -12.12 -8.62 -1.55
N PRO A 10 -12.86 -8.08 -0.56
CA PRO A 10 -14.01 -7.23 -0.83
C PRO A 10 -13.56 -5.90 -1.45
N GLU A 11 -14.42 -5.37 -2.30
CA GLU A 11 -14.33 -3.97 -2.73
C GLU A 11 -15.11 -3.08 -1.76
N PHE A 12 -14.60 -1.88 -1.49
CA PHE A 12 -15.33 -0.95 -0.65
C PHE A 12 -16.47 -0.30 -1.44
N ALA A 13 -17.71 -0.69 -1.14
CA ALA A 13 -18.90 -0.28 -1.88
C ALA A 13 -19.05 1.25 -2.03
N VAL A 14 -18.65 2.02 -1.02
CA VAL A 14 -18.64 3.49 -1.09
C VAL A 14 -17.70 4.00 -2.19
N PHE A 15 -16.51 3.41 -2.34
CA PHE A 15 -15.58 3.77 -3.41
C PHE A 15 -16.10 3.34 -4.77
N THR A 16 -16.67 2.14 -4.89
CA THR A 16 -17.35 1.70 -6.12
C THR A 16 -18.44 2.70 -6.54
N ALA A 17 -19.29 3.12 -5.60
CA ALA A 17 -20.37 4.05 -5.87
C ALA A 17 -19.86 5.47 -6.21
N LEU A 18 -18.90 6.01 -5.46
CA LEU A 18 -18.32 7.33 -5.74
C LEU A 18 -17.55 7.38 -7.07
N ASN A 19 -16.90 6.28 -7.46
CA ASN A 19 -16.25 6.17 -8.75
C ASN A 19 -17.27 6.18 -9.91
N ALA A 20 -18.39 5.48 -9.75
CA ALA A 20 -19.50 5.54 -10.72
C ALA A 20 -20.12 6.95 -10.81
N GLU A 21 -20.27 7.65 -9.68
CA GLU A 21 -20.76 9.03 -9.66
C GLU A 21 -19.80 10.00 -10.36
N LEU A 22 -18.49 9.82 -10.18
CA LEU A 22 -17.49 10.62 -10.89
C LEU A 22 -17.58 10.42 -12.40
N LEU A 23 -17.75 9.18 -12.88
CA LEU A 23 -17.97 8.88 -14.29
C LEU A 23 -19.23 9.54 -14.82
N TYR A 24 -20.36 9.38 -14.11
CA TYR A 24 -21.63 10.01 -14.45
C TYR A 24 -21.49 11.53 -14.56
N PHE A 25 -20.84 12.16 -13.57
CA PHE A 25 -20.61 13.60 -13.55
C PHE A 25 -19.78 14.07 -14.76
N LEU A 26 -18.69 13.37 -15.07
CA LEU A 26 -17.81 13.74 -16.19
C LEU A 26 -18.54 13.59 -17.54
N GLU A 27 -19.37 12.57 -17.71
CA GLU A 27 -20.22 12.39 -18.90
C GLU A 27 -21.20 13.54 -19.07
N ASN A 28 -21.91 13.89 -17.97
CA ASN A 28 -22.92 14.96 -17.97
C ASN A 28 -22.31 16.37 -18.01
N ALA A 29 -20.99 16.49 -17.84
CA ALA A 29 -20.26 17.74 -18.06
C ALA A 29 -19.88 17.96 -19.53
N ILE A 30 -20.00 16.96 -20.42
CA ILE A 30 -19.62 17.08 -21.84
C ILE A 30 -20.45 18.13 -22.58
N PRO A 31 -21.80 18.15 -22.50
CA PRO A 31 -22.59 19.20 -23.14
C PRO A 31 -22.33 20.57 -22.51
N ALA A 32 -22.46 21.64 -23.30
CA ALA A 32 -22.44 23.00 -22.75
C ALA A 32 -23.65 23.24 -21.84
N GLY A 33 -23.43 23.74 -20.62
CA GLY A 33 -24.51 23.99 -19.68
C GLY A 33 -24.07 24.40 -18.27
N GLY A 34 -25.01 24.92 -17.49
CA GLY A 34 -24.78 25.24 -16.07
C GLY A 34 -24.82 24.01 -15.17
N PHE A 35 -24.09 24.06 -14.06
CA PHE A 35 -24.15 23.02 -13.03
C PHE A 35 -25.54 22.99 -12.38
N ASN A 36 -26.23 21.86 -12.49
CA ASN A 36 -27.60 21.69 -12.02
C ASN A 36 -27.81 20.26 -11.51
N ARG A 37 -29.01 19.92 -11.02
CA ARG A 37 -29.26 18.62 -10.39
C ARG A 37 -28.92 17.43 -11.31
N GLN A 38 -29.14 17.56 -12.62
CA GLN A 38 -28.87 16.49 -13.60
C GLN A 38 -27.36 16.28 -13.84
N SER A 39 -26.50 17.21 -13.38
CA SER A 39 -25.04 17.03 -13.41
C SER A 39 -24.56 15.90 -12.49
N LEU A 40 -25.37 15.48 -11.51
CA LEU A 40 -25.14 14.32 -10.65
C LEU A 40 -26.26 13.31 -10.86
N SER A 41 -26.02 12.04 -10.55
CA SER A 41 -27.00 10.97 -10.83
C SER A 41 -28.25 11.12 -9.98
N ASP A 42 -29.41 10.68 -10.47
CA ASP A 42 -30.67 10.68 -9.69
C ASP A 42 -30.72 9.59 -8.61
N THR A 43 -29.61 8.89 -8.39
CA THR A 43 -29.48 7.89 -7.33
C THR A 43 -29.44 8.54 -5.94
N PRO A 44 -29.68 7.77 -4.86
CA PRO A 44 -29.49 8.25 -3.48
C PRO A 44 -28.07 8.79 -3.22
N LEU A 45 -27.06 8.23 -3.90
CA LEU A 45 -25.67 8.67 -3.78
C LEU A 45 -25.47 10.05 -4.42
N GLY A 46 -25.91 10.24 -5.66
CA GLY A 46 -25.86 11.54 -6.34
C GLY A 46 -26.65 12.62 -5.57
N LEU A 47 -27.80 12.24 -5.00
CA LEU A 47 -28.56 13.12 -4.11
C LEU A 47 -27.81 13.46 -2.81
N ALA A 48 -27.12 12.50 -2.19
CA ALA A 48 -26.30 12.75 -1.01
C ALA A 48 -25.13 13.69 -1.31
N CYS A 49 -24.46 13.51 -2.46
CA CYS A 49 -23.41 14.41 -2.94
C CYS A 49 -23.95 15.82 -3.21
N TRP A 50 -25.12 15.93 -3.86
CA TRP A 50 -25.80 17.19 -4.16
C TRP A 50 -26.22 17.94 -2.90
N ASN A 51 -26.86 17.24 -1.95
CA ASN A 51 -27.39 17.83 -0.73
C ASN A 51 -26.28 18.19 0.28
N ASN A 52 -25.07 17.66 0.11
CA ASN A 52 -23.89 18.11 0.85
C ASN A 52 -23.37 19.44 0.26
N ALA A 53 -24.24 20.45 0.37
CA ALA A 53 -24.05 21.83 -0.04
C ALA A 53 -24.17 22.74 1.18
N ARG A 54 -23.65 23.96 1.06
CA ARG A 54 -23.69 24.94 2.15
C ARG A 54 -24.84 25.92 2.04
N THR A 55 -25.30 26.37 3.21
CA THR A 55 -25.85 27.72 3.39
C THR A 55 -24.71 28.70 3.71
N SER A 56 -24.87 29.97 3.38
CA SER A 56 -23.81 30.95 3.07
C SER A 56 -22.75 31.30 4.15
N THR A 57 -22.70 30.66 5.32
CA THR A 57 -21.94 31.16 6.49
C THR A 57 -20.69 30.38 6.92
N ASP A 58 -20.37 29.24 6.32
CA ASP A 58 -19.17 28.47 6.70
C ASP A 58 -17.98 28.64 5.73
N LYS A 59 -16.73 28.39 6.17
CA LYS A 59 -15.48 28.72 5.44
C LYS A 59 -14.83 27.63 4.52
N GLY A 60 -15.03 26.32 4.72
CA GLY A 60 -14.53 25.25 3.80
C GLY A 60 -15.51 24.54 2.81
N LYS A 61 -15.43 24.78 1.49
CA LYS A 61 -16.28 24.16 0.43
C LYS A 61 -16.63 22.66 0.63
N LEU A 62 -17.91 22.29 0.51
CA LEU A 62 -18.45 20.92 0.65
C LEU A 62 -18.50 20.14 -0.68
N THR A 63 -19.00 18.89 -0.66
CA THR A 63 -19.00 17.98 -1.82
C THR A 63 -19.64 18.62 -3.05
N HIS A 64 -20.85 19.19 -2.91
CA HIS A 64 -21.54 19.89 -4.00
C HIS A 64 -20.69 21.04 -4.57
N ASP A 65 -20.07 21.84 -3.71
CA ASP A 65 -19.25 22.98 -4.13
C ASP A 65 -18.01 22.55 -4.91
N LYS A 66 -17.46 21.37 -4.62
CA LYS A 66 -16.32 20.80 -5.35
C LYS A 66 -16.72 20.32 -6.74
N PHE A 67 -17.87 19.65 -6.86
CA PHE A 67 -18.42 19.27 -8.16
C PHE A 67 -18.72 20.51 -9.00
N LYS A 68 -19.41 21.50 -8.43
CA LYS A 68 -19.70 22.77 -9.09
C LYS A 68 -18.44 23.46 -9.61
N ALA A 69 -17.40 23.57 -8.78
CA ALA A 69 -16.16 24.23 -9.16
C ALA A 69 -15.43 23.49 -10.31
N LEU A 70 -15.43 22.16 -10.33
CA LEU A 70 -14.88 21.41 -11.46
C LEU A 70 -15.75 21.57 -12.71
N HIS A 71 -17.08 21.56 -12.57
CA HIS A 71 -18.00 21.78 -13.69
C HIS A 71 -17.74 23.14 -14.34
N GLU A 72 -17.71 24.22 -13.56
CA GLU A 72 -17.43 25.57 -14.05
C GLU A 72 -16.10 25.65 -14.80
N ALA A 73 -15.04 25.00 -14.30
CA ALA A 73 -13.75 24.92 -14.99
C ALA A 73 -13.81 24.08 -16.27
N LEU A 74 -14.57 22.98 -16.30
CA LEU A 74 -14.76 22.18 -17.51
C LEU A 74 -15.51 22.96 -18.59
N GLN A 75 -16.49 23.77 -18.21
CA GLN A 75 -17.29 24.57 -19.17
C GLN A 75 -16.49 25.70 -19.83
N THR A 76 -15.30 26.06 -19.33
CA THR A 76 -14.38 26.96 -20.04
C THR A 76 -13.57 26.27 -21.13
N GLU A 77 -13.60 24.94 -21.18
CA GLU A 77 -12.87 24.12 -22.14
C GLU A 77 -13.75 23.66 -23.31
N SER A 78 -13.12 23.24 -24.40
CA SER A 78 -13.83 22.68 -25.56
C SER A 78 -14.62 21.41 -25.19
N GLU A 79 -15.72 21.14 -25.89
CA GLU A 79 -16.44 19.86 -25.76
C GLU A 79 -15.51 18.66 -26.00
N GLY A 80 -14.62 18.76 -26.99
CA GLY A 80 -13.64 17.72 -27.30
C GLY A 80 -12.71 17.40 -26.13
N LEU A 81 -12.26 18.42 -25.38
CA LEU A 81 -11.43 18.19 -24.19
C LEU A 81 -12.23 17.51 -23.07
N ARG A 82 -13.47 17.95 -22.83
CA ARG A 82 -14.36 17.35 -21.82
C ARG A 82 -14.67 15.89 -22.15
N ARG A 83 -14.98 15.60 -23.41
CA ARG A 83 -15.19 14.24 -23.92
C ARG A 83 -13.93 13.38 -23.74
N ARG A 84 -12.77 13.89 -24.13
CA ARG A 84 -11.48 13.20 -23.94
C ARG A 84 -11.21 12.89 -22.46
N LEU A 85 -11.54 13.79 -21.54
CA LEU A 85 -11.42 13.52 -20.10
C LEU A 85 -12.34 12.39 -19.66
N TYR A 86 -13.62 12.43 -20.01
CA TYR A 86 -14.55 11.35 -19.70
C TYR A 86 -14.07 10.00 -20.24
N GLU A 87 -13.72 9.93 -21.53
CA GLU A 87 -13.19 8.72 -22.18
C GLU A 87 -11.91 8.23 -21.50
N THR A 88 -10.99 9.14 -21.14
CA THR A 88 -9.78 8.78 -20.38
C THR A 88 -10.11 8.13 -19.04
N VAL A 89 -11.14 8.58 -18.33
CA VAL A 89 -11.55 7.94 -17.07
C VAL A 89 -12.25 6.62 -17.35
N SER A 90 -13.20 6.58 -18.28
CA SER A 90 -14.00 5.39 -18.62
C SER A 90 -13.16 4.23 -19.17
N ASP A 91 -12.23 4.51 -20.09
CA ASP A 91 -11.43 3.49 -20.78
C ASP A 91 -10.32 2.88 -19.90
N ASN A 92 -10.05 3.47 -18.74
CA ASN A 92 -8.97 3.05 -17.85
C ASN A 92 -9.49 2.54 -16.49
N GLN A 93 -10.75 2.07 -16.42
CA GLN A 93 -11.33 1.42 -15.24
C GLN A 93 -10.78 0.00 -15.00
N ASP A 94 -10.27 -0.67 -16.04
CA ASP A 94 -9.55 -1.93 -15.87
C ASP A 94 -8.10 -1.67 -15.43
N LEU A 95 -7.87 -1.69 -14.12
CA LEU A 95 -6.53 -1.50 -13.56
C LEU A 95 -5.57 -2.66 -13.88
N VAL A 96 -6.05 -3.88 -14.16
CA VAL A 96 -5.15 -4.97 -14.59
C VAL A 96 -4.53 -4.61 -15.95
N GLY A 97 -5.37 -4.26 -16.93
CA GLY A 97 -4.93 -3.78 -18.23
C GLY A 97 -4.09 -2.50 -18.13
N LEU A 98 -4.46 -1.56 -17.24
CA LEU A 98 -3.68 -0.33 -17.07
C LEU A 98 -2.26 -0.59 -16.56
N PHE A 99 -2.08 -1.51 -15.60
CA PHE A 99 -0.76 -1.90 -15.10
C PHE A 99 0.09 -2.59 -16.17
N GLN A 100 -0.54 -3.32 -17.10
CA GLN A 100 0.14 -3.90 -18.25
C GLN A 100 0.54 -2.85 -19.30
N GLN A 101 -0.24 -1.78 -19.45
CA GLN A 101 0.03 -0.72 -20.43
C GLN A 101 0.97 0.37 -19.89
N ARG A 102 1.04 0.56 -18.56
CA ARG A 102 1.88 1.57 -17.87
C ARG A 102 1.66 3.00 -18.38
N LYS A 103 0.42 3.36 -18.68
CA LYS A 103 0.06 4.71 -19.15
C LYS A 103 0.26 5.73 -18.03
N HIS A 104 1.40 6.42 -18.06
CA HIS A 104 1.84 7.34 -17.00
C HIS A 104 1.46 8.80 -17.24
N ASP A 105 0.97 9.15 -18.42
CA ASP A 105 0.71 10.49 -18.91
C ASP A 105 -0.76 10.71 -19.29
N LEU A 106 -1.66 9.89 -18.72
CA LEU A 106 -3.11 9.89 -18.99
C LEU A 106 -3.74 11.29 -19.00
N LEU A 107 -3.32 12.17 -18.10
CA LEU A 107 -3.91 13.49 -17.88
C LEU A 107 -3.02 14.64 -18.36
N ALA A 108 -1.95 14.36 -19.12
CA ALA A 108 -0.99 15.37 -19.57
C ALA A 108 -1.61 16.43 -20.52
N PHE A 109 -2.80 16.17 -21.07
CA PHE A 109 -3.53 17.11 -21.93
C PHE A 109 -4.33 18.17 -21.14
N LEU A 110 -4.44 18.04 -19.82
CA LEU A 110 -5.15 19.01 -18.99
C LEU A 110 -4.26 20.22 -18.67
N SER A 111 -4.87 21.41 -18.63
CA SER A 111 -4.23 22.60 -18.09
C SER A 111 -3.97 22.43 -16.59
N ALA A 112 -2.95 23.11 -16.05
CA ALA A 112 -2.64 23.07 -14.61
C ALA A 112 -3.82 23.54 -13.73
N ALA A 113 -4.58 24.53 -14.22
CA ALA A 113 -5.77 25.02 -13.54
C ALA A 113 -6.85 23.94 -13.46
N LEU A 114 -7.19 23.30 -14.58
CA LEU A 114 -8.20 22.25 -14.61
C LEU A 114 -7.77 21.02 -13.79
N MET A 115 -6.49 20.62 -13.88
CA MET A 115 -5.93 19.54 -13.08
C MET A 115 -6.08 19.83 -11.57
N THR A 116 -5.88 21.07 -11.14
CA THR A 116 -6.06 21.47 -9.73
C THR A 116 -7.52 21.30 -9.27
N HIS A 117 -8.50 21.67 -10.10
CA HIS A 117 -9.92 21.46 -9.79
C HIS A 117 -10.27 19.96 -9.72
N LEU A 118 -9.76 19.16 -10.66
CA LEU A 118 -9.96 17.72 -10.69
C LEU A 118 -9.36 17.04 -9.45
N GLN A 119 -8.12 17.35 -9.11
CA GLN A 119 -7.46 16.89 -7.89
C GLN A 119 -8.25 17.29 -6.64
N THR A 120 -8.75 18.53 -6.59
CA THR A 120 -9.52 19.03 -5.45
C THR A 120 -10.80 18.22 -5.24
N LEU A 121 -11.57 17.96 -6.30
CA LEU A 121 -12.76 17.12 -6.20
C LEU A 121 -12.39 15.70 -5.77
N CYS A 122 -11.51 15.04 -6.51
CA CYS A 122 -11.17 13.63 -6.29
C CYS A 122 -10.57 13.39 -4.89
N TYR A 123 -9.73 14.31 -4.40
CA TYR A 123 -9.22 14.25 -3.03
C TYR A 123 -10.32 14.44 -1.99
N HIS A 124 -11.28 15.35 -2.24
CA HIS A 124 -12.42 15.57 -1.36
C HIS A 124 -13.34 14.35 -1.30
N LEU A 125 -13.59 13.69 -2.43
CA LEU A 125 -14.36 12.46 -2.51
C LEU A 125 -13.75 11.37 -1.60
N TYR A 126 -12.44 11.19 -1.70
CA TYR A 126 -11.69 10.23 -0.87
C TYR A 126 -11.65 10.62 0.62
N THR A 127 -11.41 11.88 0.96
CA THR A 127 -11.18 12.27 2.36
C THR A 127 -12.45 12.49 3.15
N HIS A 128 -13.43 13.18 2.55
CA HIS A 128 -14.62 13.67 3.24
C HIS A 128 -15.89 12.95 2.76
N THR A 129 -16.16 12.93 1.45
CA THR A 129 -17.44 12.44 0.91
C THR A 129 -17.70 10.97 1.25
N LYS A 130 -16.67 10.12 1.25
CA LYS A 130 -16.78 8.69 1.64
C LYS A 130 -17.36 8.46 3.05
N ALA A 131 -17.29 9.46 3.93
CA ALA A 131 -17.70 9.35 5.33
C ALA A 131 -19.06 9.99 5.59
N LEU A 132 -19.72 10.55 4.57
CA LEU A 132 -21.05 11.13 4.71
C LEU A 132 -22.07 10.02 4.97
N VAL A 133 -22.95 10.23 5.96
CA VAL A 133 -24.00 9.28 6.33
C VAL A 133 -24.88 8.90 5.13
N GLY A 134 -25.28 9.89 4.32
CA GLY A 134 -26.08 9.65 3.12
C GLY A 134 -25.35 8.84 2.04
N VAL A 135 -24.02 9.03 1.92
CA VAL A 135 -23.18 8.28 0.97
C VAL A 135 -23.00 6.84 1.43
N ILE A 136 -22.72 6.62 2.72
CA ILE A 136 -22.59 5.28 3.30
C ILE A 136 -23.92 4.52 3.17
N ALA A 137 -25.05 5.17 3.52
CA ALA A 137 -26.38 4.56 3.39
C ALA A 137 -26.71 4.20 1.94
N ALA A 138 -26.42 5.11 0.99
CA ALA A 138 -26.63 4.85 -0.43
C ALA A 138 -25.75 3.70 -0.98
N ALA A 139 -24.60 3.45 -0.35
CA ALA A 139 -23.68 2.37 -0.71
C ALA A 139 -23.90 1.08 0.11
N GLY A 140 -25.07 0.89 0.71
CA GLY A 140 -25.43 -0.34 1.43
C GLY A 140 -25.05 -0.36 2.91
N GLY A 141 -24.67 0.78 3.49
CA GLY A 141 -24.48 0.94 4.95
C GLY A 141 -23.13 0.50 5.49
N VAL A 142 -22.23 -0.04 4.64
CA VAL A 142 -20.90 -0.48 5.06
C VAL A 142 -19.95 0.72 5.11
N ASN A 143 -19.42 1.03 6.29
CA ASN A 143 -18.39 2.05 6.46
C ASN A 143 -16.97 1.48 6.25
N ILE A 144 -15.98 2.37 6.24
CA ILE A 144 -14.58 1.99 5.95
C ILE A 144 -13.98 1.07 7.03
N ASP A 145 -14.44 1.17 8.28
CA ASP A 145 -13.95 0.36 9.40
C ASP A 145 -14.46 -1.08 9.27
N SER A 146 -15.75 -1.24 8.96
CA SER A 146 -16.36 -2.55 8.65
C SER A 146 -15.70 -3.21 7.45
N HIS A 147 -15.43 -2.44 6.39
CA HIS A 147 -14.68 -2.93 5.23
C HIS A 147 -13.26 -3.37 5.59
N PHE A 148 -12.56 -2.60 6.44
CA PHE A 148 -11.22 -2.97 6.90
C PHE A 148 -11.23 -4.27 7.72
N THR A 149 -12.23 -4.48 8.57
CA THR A 149 -12.41 -5.74 9.30
C THR A 149 -12.62 -6.92 8.35
N ALA A 150 -13.47 -6.77 7.34
CA ALA A 150 -13.67 -7.79 6.31
C ALA A 150 -12.40 -8.07 5.50
N PHE A 151 -11.66 -7.03 5.10
CA PHE A 151 -10.36 -7.16 4.45
C PHE A 151 -9.39 -7.98 5.32
N LYS A 152 -9.27 -7.65 6.61
CA LYS A 152 -8.37 -8.30 7.58
C LYS A 152 -8.75 -9.77 7.77
N ALA A 153 -10.03 -10.10 7.81
CA ALA A 153 -10.50 -11.48 7.94
C ALA A 153 -10.02 -12.38 6.78
N ILE A 154 -9.94 -11.82 5.57
CA ILE A 154 -9.54 -12.55 4.36
C ILE A 154 -8.01 -12.52 4.16
N ASN A 155 -7.41 -11.33 4.27
CA ASN A 155 -6.01 -11.09 3.94
C ASN A 155 -5.05 -11.18 5.12
N GLY A 156 -5.57 -11.28 6.34
CA GLY A 156 -4.76 -11.20 7.55
C GLY A 156 -4.41 -9.76 7.93
N GLN A 157 -3.57 -9.67 8.96
CA GLN A 157 -3.12 -8.42 9.55
C GLN A 157 -1.71 -8.01 9.15
N VAL A 158 -0.96 -8.89 8.51
CA VAL A 158 0.40 -8.59 8.02
C VAL A 158 0.32 -7.76 6.74
N CYS A 159 1.11 -6.69 6.67
CA CYS A 159 1.20 -5.83 5.50
C CYS A 159 1.57 -6.63 4.25
N ARG A 160 0.71 -6.61 3.23
CA ARG A 160 0.94 -7.35 1.97
C ARG A 160 2.06 -6.75 1.12
N ALA A 161 2.46 -5.50 1.39
CA ALA A 161 3.54 -4.83 0.66
C ALA A 161 4.92 -5.32 1.09
N CYS A 162 5.20 -5.35 2.40
CA CYS A 162 6.52 -5.68 2.94
C CYS A 162 6.59 -6.96 3.75
N GLY A 163 5.48 -7.46 4.32
CA GLY A 163 5.49 -8.61 5.22
C GLY A 163 6.13 -8.39 6.60
N LEU A 164 6.60 -7.19 6.92
CA LEU A 164 7.39 -6.89 8.13
C LEU A 164 6.58 -6.37 9.31
N GLU A 165 5.45 -5.71 9.04
CA GLU A 165 4.62 -5.06 10.07
C GLU A 165 3.17 -5.48 9.95
N VAL A 166 2.42 -5.28 11.03
CA VAL A 166 0.96 -5.28 10.97
C VAL A 166 0.44 -4.04 10.23
N VAL A 167 -0.72 -4.16 9.58
CA VAL A 167 -1.37 -3.02 8.92
C VAL A 167 -1.80 -1.95 9.94
N ALA A 168 -2.16 -2.34 11.16
CA ALA A 168 -2.45 -1.44 12.28
C ALA A 168 -2.19 -2.14 13.62
N PRO A 169 -1.88 -1.40 14.69
CA PRO A 169 -1.94 -1.94 16.05
C PRO A 169 -3.39 -2.26 16.44
N PHE A 170 -3.61 -3.42 17.08
CA PHE A 170 -4.94 -3.81 17.57
C PHE A 170 -4.97 -3.74 19.09
N ARG A 171 -6.07 -3.17 19.60
CA ARG A 171 -6.23 -2.88 21.03
C ARG A 171 -7.04 -3.99 21.70
N ALA A 172 -6.56 -4.51 22.82
CA ALA A 172 -7.35 -5.43 23.63
C ALA A 172 -8.63 -4.72 24.14
N ASN A 173 -9.69 -5.51 24.37
CA ASN A 173 -10.96 -5.00 24.92
C ASN A 173 -11.60 -3.85 24.11
N THR A 174 -11.32 -3.76 22.81
CA THR A 174 -11.91 -2.75 21.91
C THR A 174 -12.71 -3.47 20.82
N PRO A 175 -14.00 -3.15 20.63
CA PRO A 175 -14.81 -3.71 19.54
C PRO A 175 -14.22 -3.44 18.15
N ASP A 176 -14.50 -4.29 17.17
CA ASP A 176 -13.92 -4.21 15.82
C ASP A 176 -14.23 -2.87 15.13
N GLU A 177 -15.42 -2.32 15.34
CA GLU A 177 -15.86 -1.02 14.81
C GLU A 177 -15.08 0.19 15.36
N GLU A 178 -14.46 0.02 16.53
CA GLU A 178 -13.62 1.05 17.15
C GLU A 178 -12.13 0.75 16.96
N GLN A 179 -11.74 -0.40 16.41
CA GLN A 179 -10.33 -0.73 16.23
C GLN A 179 -9.62 0.30 15.35
N TRP A 180 -8.34 0.49 15.63
CA TRP A 180 -7.51 1.25 14.71
C TRP A 180 -7.37 0.50 13.40
N ARG A 181 -7.32 1.26 12.32
CA ARG A 181 -7.08 0.76 10.97
C ARG A 181 -5.95 1.52 10.30
N ALA A 182 -5.34 0.87 9.34
CA ALA A 182 -4.40 1.53 8.46
C ALA A 182 -5.12 2.56 7.58
N ASP A 183 -4.37 3.55 7.13
CA ASP A 183 -4.78 4.30 5.94
C ASP A 183 -4.75 3.40 4.72
N TYR A 184 -5.67 3.64 3.78
CA TYR A 184 -5.68 2.94 2.51
C TYR A 184 -4.70 3.63 1.59
N ASP A 185 -3.71 2.88 1.11
CA ASP A 185 -2.73 3.41 0.18
C ASP A 185 -3.33 3.54 -1.23
N HIS A 186 -3.04 4.67 -1.86
CA HIS A 186 -3.31 4.90 -3.28
C HIS A 186 -2.17 4.31 -4.09
N LEU A 187 -2.36 3.11 -4.62
CA LEU A 187 -1.35 2.42 -5.42
C LEU A 187 -0.85 3.35 -6.55
N LEU A 188 -1.78 3.88 -7.34
CA LEU A 188 -1.57 5.05 -8.20
C LEU A 188 -1.85 6.33 -7.40
N CYS A 189 -0.80 7.13 -7.18
CA CYS A 189 -0.88 8.28 -6.27
C CYS A 189 -1.86 9.34 -6.77
N LYS A 190 -2.75 9.79 -5.88
CA LYS A 190 -3.82 10.76 -6.21
C LYS A 190 -3.33 12.12 -6.72
N SER A 191 -2.08 12.50 -6.45
CA SER A 191 -1.49 13.73 -6.97
C SER A 191 -1.25 13.63 -8.48
N LYS A 192 -0.84 12.46 -8.98
CA LYS A 192 -0.59 12.24 -10.40
C LYS A 192 -1.81 11.67 -11.14
N TYR A 193 -2.56 10.78 -10.48
CA TYR A 193 -3.71 10.09 -11.03
C TYR A 193 -4.98 10.35 -10.20
N PRO A 194 -5.46 11.60 -10.08
CA PRO A 194 -6.63 11.94 -9.27
C PRO A 194 -7.89 11.17 -9.68
N ILE A 195 -8.00 10.80 -10.96
CA ILE A 195 -9.14 10.02 -11.49
C ILE A 195 -9.30 8.64 -10.84
N PHE A 196 -8.27 8.12 -10.17
CA PHE A 196 -8.32 6.85 -9.43
C PHE A 196 -8.39 7.04 -7.91
N ALA A 197 -8.61 8.26 -7.41
CA ALA A 197 -8.58 8.55 -5.97
C ALA A 197 -9.65 7.82 -5.15
N VAL A 198 -10.75 7.41 -5.79
CA VAL A 198 -11.84 6.61 -5.20
C VAL A 198 -12.10 5.33 -5.98
N HIS A 199 -11.18 4.92 -6.87
CA HIS A 199 -11.35 3.67 -7.60
C HIS A 199 -11.14 2.49 -6.62
N PRO A 200 -12.10 1.56 -6.48
CA PRO A 200 -12.07 0.54 -5.42
C PRO A 200 -10.82 -0.35 -5.50
N LYS A 201 -10.35 -0.65 -6.72
CA LYS A 201 -9.17 -1.48 -6.93
C LYS A 201 -7.82 -0.73 -6.97
N ASN A 202 -7.82 0.57 -6.65
CA ASN A 202 -6.59 1.38 -6.49
C ASN A 202 -6.19 1.54 -5.01
N LEU A 203 -7.02 1.03 -4.09
CA LEU A 203 -6.95 1.30 -2.67
C LEU A 203 -6.98 0.01 -1.86
N PHE A 204 -6.05 -0.14 -0.92
CA PHE A 204 -6.04 -1.21 0.07
C PHE A 204 -5.15 -0.83 1.26
N PRO A 205 -5.35 -1.40 2.45
CA PRO A 205 -4.57 -1.05 3.63
C PRO A 205 -3.16 -1.66 3.56
N ILE A 206 -2.16 -0.85 3.91
CA ILE A 206 -0.76 -1.27 4.11
C ILE A 206 -0.22 -0.64 5.40
N CYS A 207 0.89 -1.15 5.93
CA CYS A 207 1.47 -0.59 7.16
C CYS A 207 1.94 0.86 6.98
N ARG A 208 2.05 1.56 8.11
CA ARG A 208 2.46 2.97 8.18
C ARG A 208 3.80 3.19 7.48
N THR A 209 4.81 2.38 7.77
CA THR A 209 6.15 2.50 7.19
C THR A 209 6.12 2.44 5.65
N CYS A 210 5.36 1.49 5.09
CA CYS A 210 5.22 1.39 3.64
C CYS A 210 4.51 2.61 3.03
N ASN A 211 3.41 3.06 3.65
CA ASN A 211 2.59 4.14 3.12
C ASN A 211 3.26 5.53 3.27
N GLN A 212 3.62 5.89 4.50
CA GLN A 212 4.01 7.25 4.89
C GLN A 212 5.50 7.50 4.67
N ASP A 213 6.36 6.50 4.93
CA ASP A 213 7.81 6.70 4.95
C ASP A 213 8.47 6.27 3.64
N ALA A 214 8.11 5.10 3.09
CA ALA A 214 8.75 4.54 1.90
C ALA A 214 8.10 5.01 0.58
N LYS A 215 6.81 4.71 0.36
CA LYS A 215 6.12 4.97 -0.93
C LYS A 215 5.95 6.45 -1.22
N LYS A 216 5.39 7.21 -0.28
CA LYS A 216 5.08 8.63 -0.43
C LYS A 216 4.33 8.89 -1.75
N THR A 217 4.91 9.68 -2.66
CA THR A 217 4.32 10.05 -3.96
C THR A 217 4.96 9.31 -5.14
N LYS A 218 5.81 8.30 -4.89
CA LYS A 218 6.47 7.52 -5.95
C LYS A 218 5.43 6.87 -6.88
N ASP A 219 5.69 6.93 -8.17
CA ASP A 219 4.77 6.54 -9.24
C ASP A 219 5.02 5.10 -9.73
N MET A 220 3.99 4.26 -9.79
CA MET A 220 4.13 2.86 -10.18
C MET A 220 4.50 2.66 -11.66
N PHE A 221 4.29 3.65 -12.54
CA PHE A 221 4.52 3.49 -13.98
C PHE A 221 5.76 4.21 -14.51
N PHE A 222 6.30 5.16 -13.74
CA PHE A 222 7.44 5.97 -14.18
C PHE A 222 8.37 6.30 -13.02
N CYS A 223 9.67 6.09 -13.22
CA CYS A 223 10.71 6.56 -12.30
C CYS A 223 11.18 7.96 -12.76
N SER A 224 10.80 9.00 -12.02
CA SER A 224 11.20 10.38 -12.36
C SER A 224 12.71 10.59 -12.29
N ALA A 225 13.41 9.97 -11.34
CA ALA A 225 14.86 10.10 -11.17
C ALA A 225 15.63 9.48 -12.35
N ALA A 226 15.24 8.28 -12.78
CA ALA A 226 15.85 7.58 -13.92
C ALA A 226 15.24 7.98 -15.27
N ARG A 227 14.18 8.80 -15.28
CA ARG A 227 13.43 9.26 -16.47
C ARG A 227 12.97 8.11 -17.39
N GLN A 228 12.52 7.01 -16.81
CA GLN A 228 12.13 5.81 -17.55
C GLN A 228 10.82 5.21 -17.04
N GLN A 229 10.09 4.54 -17.94
CA GLN A 229 8.95 3.70 -17.55
C GLN A 229 9.43 2.49 -16.76
N ARG A 230 8.54 1.98 -15.90
CA ARG A 230 8.81 0.79 -15.08
C ARG A 230 7.59 -0.10 -14.95
N HIS A 231 7.83 -1.39 -14.80
CA HIS A 231 6.79 -2.37 -14.50
C HIS A 231 6.55 -2.41 -13.00
N SER A 232 5.30 -2.62 -12.59
CA SER A 232 4.92 -2.79 -11.20
C SER A 232 4.08 -4.05 -11.02
N PHE A 233 4.22 -4.70 -9.87
CA PHE A 233 3.26 -5.72 -9.45
C PHE A 233 1.90 -5.08 -9.17
N TYR A 234 0.84 -5.66 -9.75
CA TYR A 234 -0.52 -5.31 -9.37
C TYR A 234 -1.04 -6.26 -8.26
N PRO A 235 -1.28 -5.76 -7.03
CA PRO A 235 -1.53 -6.61 -5.85
C PRO A 235 -2.72 -7.56 -5.97
N TYR A 236 -3.71 -7.26 -6.80
CA TYR A 236 -4.89 -8.11 -6.95
C TYR A 236 -4.63 -9.38 -7.77
N THR A 237 -3.50 -9.44 -8.49
CA THR A 237 -3.18 -10.57 -9.38
C THR A 237 -1.74 -11.07 -9.25
N GLU A 238 -0.87 -10.32 -8.56
CA GLU A 238 0.58 -10.58 -8.57
C GLU A 238 1.25 -10.34 -7.21
N GLY A 239 2.34 -11.07 -6.94
CA GLY A 239 3.20 -10.90 -5.78
C GLY A 239 4.64 -11.34 -6.05
N ALA A 240 5.53 -11.00 -5.12
CA ALA A 240 6.97 -11.23 -5.24
C ALA A 240 7.50 -12.39 -4.37
N SER A 241 6.65 -13.06 -3.58
CA SER A 241 7.09 -14.05 -2.57
C SER A 241 7.97 -15.18 -3.14
N GLU A 242 7.67 -15.64 -4.34
CA GLU A 242 8.42 -16.71 -5.02
C GLU A 242 9.67 -16.22 -5.77
N LEU A 243 9.87 -14.90 -5.83
CA LEU A 243 10.92 -14.24 -6.62
C LEU A 243 11.98 -13.55 -5.73
N VAL A 244 11.93 -13.81 -4.43
CA VAL A 244 12.83 -13.18 -3.46
C VAL A 244 13.42 -14.23 -2.51
N ASP A 245 14.72 -14.10 -2.27
CA ASP A 245 15.46 -14.89 -1.30
C ASP A 245 16.41 -14.00 -0.48
N LEU A 246 16.94 -14.58 0.59
CA LEU A 246 18.01 -13.98 1.37
C LEU A 246 19.30 -14.76 1.16
N GLU A 247 20.42 -14.07 1.36
CA GLU A 247 21.75 -14.65 1.42
C GLU A 247 22.56 -14.06 2.55
N ILE A 248 23.59 -14.80 2.96
CA ILE A 248 24.55 -14.35 3.95
C ILE A 248 25.86 -14.02 3.22
N GLU A 249 26.17 -12.73 3.17
CA GLU A 249 27.46 -12.23 2.72
C GLU A 249 28.47 -12.37 3.86
N LEU A 250 29.36 -13.35 3.76
CA LEU A 250 30.45 -13.56 4.69
C LEU A 250 31.56 -12.54 4.37
N ASN A 251 31.93 -11.73 5.36
CA ASN A 251 33.03 -10.77 5.25
C ASN A 251 33.91 -10.85 6.50
N ASP A 252 35.07 -10.19 6.47
CA ASP A 252 36.11 -10.30 7.51
C ASP A 252 35.72 -9.72 8.89
N THR A 253 34.55 -9.08 9.02
CA THR A 253 34.16 -8.37 10.27
C THR A 253 32.85 -8.89 10.90
N SER A 254 31.77 -9.04 10.12
CA SER A 254 30.52 -9.65 10.58
C SER A 254 29.66 -10.07 9.37
N PRO A 255 29.11 -11.30 9.34
CA PRO A 255 28.20 -11.75 8.30
C PRO A 255 27.00 -10.82 8.11
N LYS A 256 26.66 -10.48 6.86
CA LYS A 256 25.56 -9.56 6.53
C LYS A 256 24.47 -10.28 5.75
N VAL A 257 23.21 -10.05 6.14
CA VAL A 257 22.06 -10.51 5.37
C VAL A 257 21.86 -9.61 4.15
N ARG A 258 21.70 -10.22 2.97
CA ARG A 258 21.40 -9.54 1.71
C ARG A 258 20.13 -10.05 1.09
N VAL A 259 19.32 -9.14 0.58
CA VAL A 259 18.10 -9.49 -0.16
C VAL A 259 18.44 -9.64 -1.64
N ARG A 260 18.17 -10.84 -2.19
CA ARG A 260 18.27 -11.11 -3.61
C ARG A 260 16.92 -10.93 -4.30
N LEU A 261 16.92 -10.03 -5.28
CA LEU A 261 15.76 -9.68 -6.10
C LEU A 261 16.16 -9.85 -7.57
N GLU A 262 16.40 -11.09 -7.99
CA GLU A 262 16.88 -11.40 -9.34
C GLU A 262 15.84 -12.21 -10.12
N SER A 263 15.81 -12.00 -11.43
CA SER A 263 14.94 -12.73 -12.35
C SER A 263 15.53 -12.61 -13.75
N ASP A 264 15.58 -13.74 -14.47
CA ASP A 264 15.99 -13.76 -15.89
C ASP A 264 14.94 -13.14 -16.81
N ASP A 265 13.67 -13.06 -16.35
CA ASP A 265 12.65 -12.28 -17.03
C ASP A 265 12.83 -10.77 -16.74
N PRO A 266 13.13 -9.93 -17.75
CA PRO A 266 13.36 -8.50 -17.58
C PRO A 266 12.12 -7.74 -17.08
N VAL A 267 10.91 -8.23 -17.37
CA VAL A 267 9.66 -7.64 -16.87
C VAL A 267 9.53 -7.89 -15.38
N LEU A 268 9.73 -9.13 -14.93
CA LEU A 268 9.72 -9.47 -13.50
C LEU A 268 10.83 -8.75 -12.75
N LYS A 269 12.04 -8.64 -13.33
CA LYS A 269 13.14 -7.87 -12.75
C LYS A 269 12.75 -6.40 -12.57
N SER A 270 12.15 -5.76 -13.59
CA SER A 270 11.63 -4.39 -13.47
C SER A 270 10.55 -4.25 -12.38
N LYS A 271 9.67 -5.25 -12.20
CA LYS A 271 8.69 -5.27 -11.11
C LYS A 271 9.32 -5.38 -9.73
N LEU A 272 10.34 -6.22 -9.58
CA LEU A 272 11.11 -6.37 -8.34
C LEU A 272 11.85 -5.08 -7.98
N ASP A 273 12.54 -4.48 -8.96
CA ASP A 273 13.26 -3.23 -8.78
C ASP A 273 12.30 -2.08 -8.40
N THR A 274 11.12 -2.03 -9.02
CA THR A 274 10.10 -1.03 -8.66
C THR A 274 9.52 -1.28 -7.28
N TRP A 275 9.26 -2.54 -6.91
CA TRP A 275 8.81 -2.88 -5.56
C TRP A 275 9.83 -2.47 -4.50
N ASN A 276 11.12 -2.71 -4.75
CA ASN A 276 12.19 -2.26 -3.87
C ASN A 276 12.33 -0.73 -3.83
N ASP A 277 12.35 -0.04 -4.97
CA ASP A 277 12.47 1.42 -5.00
C ASP A 277 11.29 2.11 -4.27
N VAL A 278 10.07 1.59 -4.47
CA VAL A 278 8.86 2.18 -3.90
C VAL A 278 8.76 1.89 -2.40
N PHE A 279 9.02 0.67 -1.96
CA PHE A 279 8.77 0.24 -0.57
C PHE A 279 10.04 0.00 0.26
N GLU A 280 11.22 0.25 -0.29
CA GLU A 280 12.54 0.13 0.37
C GLU A 280 12.81 -1.24 0.99
N ILE A 281 12.34 -2.29 0.31
CA ILE A 281 12.34 -3.66 0.83
C ILE A 281 13.73 -4.13 1.25
N LYS A 282 14.76 -3.88 0.42
CA LYS A 282 16.14 -4.24 0.77
C LYS A 282 16.56 -3.56 2.07
N ASN A 283 16.38 -2.24 2.18
CA ASN A 283 16.78 -1.48 3.37
C ASN A 283 16.06 -1.98 4.63
N LEU A 284 14.74 -2.20 4.53
CA LEU A 284 13.93 -2.62 5.68
C LEU A 284 14.24 -4.05 6.12
N VAL A 285 14.43 -4.98 5.17
CA VAL A 285 14.68 -6.39 5.49
C VAL A 285 16.13 -6.60 5.93
N GLU A 286 17.11 -6.02 5.25
CA GLU A 286 18.52 -6.13 5.66
C GLU A 286 18.72 -5.44 7.02
N GLY A 287 18.09 -4.29 7.24
CA GLY A 287 18.13 -3.57 8.52
C GLY A 287 17.52 -4.36 9.68
N ARG A 288 16.51 -5.21 9.44
CA ARG A 288 15.93 -6.09 10.47
C ARG A 288 16.95 -7.08 11.06
N TYR A 289 17.94 -7.47 10.27
CA TYR A 289 18.93 -8.48 10.64
C TYR A 289 20.31 -7.87 10.91
N LEU A 290 20.41 -6.55 11.15
CA LEU A 290 21.67 -5.86 11.38
C LEU A 290 21.77 -5.40 12.85
N PRO A 291 22.81 -5.83 13.60
CA PRO A 291 23.77 -6.87 13.24
C PRO A 291 23.19 -8.29 13.36
N LEU A 292 23.71 -9.24 12.58
CA LEU A 292 23.13 -10.59 12.49
C LEU A 292 23.31 -11.36 13.79
N GLU A 293 24.45 -11.18 14.46
CA GLU A 293 24.77 -11.85 15.71
C GLU A 293 23.79 -11.51 16.84
N HIS A 294 23.36 -10.24 16.98
CA HIS A 294 22.29 -9.88 17.93
C HIS A 294 20.96 -10.53 17.57
N TYR A 295 20.62 -10.62 16.27
CA TYR A 295 19.41 -11.31 15.86
C TYR A 295 19.48 -12.81 16.21
N VAL A 296 20.63 -13.45 15.99
CA VAL A 296 20.86 -14.86 16.36
C VAL A 296 20.68 -15.04 17.86
N GLU A 297 21.30 -14.19 18.68
CA GLU A 297 21.19 -14.23 20.14
C GLU A 297 19.74 -14.03 20.62
N ASP A 298 19.09 -12.94 20.21
CA ASP A 298 17.80 -12.54 20.75
C ASP A 298 16.61 -13.32 20.18
N ASN A 299 16.67 -13.70 18.89
CA ASN A 299 15.52 -14.25 18.16
C ASN A 299 15.66 -15.73 17.81
N ILE A 300 16.90 -16.23 17.67
CA ILE A 300 17.15 -17.67 17.52
C ILE A 300 17.39 -18.31 18.89
N GLY A 301 18.21 -17.68 19.73
CA GLY A 301 18.54 -18.11 21.10
C GLY A 301 19.27 -19.46 21.20
N PRO A 302 20.29 -19.74 20.37
CA PRO A 302 21.06 -20.99 20.49
C PRO A 302 21.96 -20.99 21.73
N ARG A 303 22.14 -22.17 22.35
CA ARG A 303 23.04 -22.35 23.52
C ARG A 303 24.50 -22.66 23.17
N ASN A 304 24.72 -23.16 21.96
CA ASN A 304 26.02 -23.52 21.39
C ASN A 304 25.84 -23.77 19.88
N LEU A 305 26.93 -23.99 19.15
CA LEU A 305 26.91 -24.26 17.71
C LEU A 305 26.00 -25.43 17.31
N LEU A 306 26.01 -26.53 18.06
CA LEU A 306 25.18 -27.71 17.75
C LEU A 306 23.68 -27.39 17.88
N ASP A 307 23.32 -26.66 18.93
CA ASP A 307 21.95 -26.17 19.13
C ASP A 307 21.56 -25.17 18.02
N PHE A 308 22.48 -24.29 17.61
CA PHE A 308 22.26 -23.36 16.50
C PHE A 308 21.95 -24.10 15.19
N GLN A 309 22.76 -25.10 14.84
CA GLN A 309 22.53 -25.96 13.67
C GLN A 309 21.16 -26.65 13.72
N ALA A 310 20.80 -27.23 14.87
CA ALA A 310 19.52 -27.90 15.05
C ALA A 310 18.32 -26.94 14.97
N LEU A 311 18.45 -25.72 15.51
CA LEU A 311 17.42 -24.68 15.45
C LEU A 311 17.20 -24.17 14.04
N VAL A 312 18.28 -23.91 13.30
CA VAL A 312 18.20 -23.50 11.89
C VAL A 312 17.45 -24.57 11.10
N GLU A 313 17.86 -25.85 11.20
CA GLU A 313 17.21 -26.93 10.46
C GLU A 313 15.72 -27.05 10.78
N ARG A 314 15.35 -27.01 12.06
CA ARG A 314 13.94 -27.09 12.48
C ARG A 314 13.11 -25.91 11.97
N LYS A 315 13.68 -24.70 11.92
CA LYS A 315 12.97 -23.48 11.52
C LYS A 315 12.97 -23.24 10.00
N ARG A 316 13.58 -24.12 9.19
CA ARG A 316 13.45 -24.13 7.72
C ARG A 316 12.07 -24.55 7.24
N ILE A 317 11.25 -25.17 8.10
CA ILE A 317 9.89 -25.57 7.72
C ILE A 317 9.11 -24.32 7.29
N ALA A 318 8.55 -24.35 6.08
CA ALA A 318 7.80 -23.24 5.54
C ALA A 318 6.62 -22.86 6.45
N PRO A 319 6.44 -21.56 6.77
CA PRO A 319 5.30 -21.13 7.55
C PRO A 319 4.01 -21.37 6.78
N SER A 320 2.94 -21.73 7.49
CA SER A 320 1.61 -21.84 6.88
C SER A 320 1.12 -20.46 6.40
N ALA A 321 0.21 -20.46 5.42
CA ALA A 321 -0.44 -19.23 4.93
C ALA A 321 -1.06 -18.43 6.09
N ASP A 322 -1.65 -19.13 7.05
CA ASP A 322 -2.21 -18.60 8.28
C ASP A 322 -1.19 -17.87 9.16
N THR A 323 0.00 -18.45 9.33
CA THR A 323 1.10 -17.79 10.05
C THR A 323 1.54 -16.52 9.31
N LEU A 324 1.64 -16.57 7.98
CA LEU A 324 2.00 -15.41 7.16
C LEU A 324 0.95 -14.29 7.21
N LYS A 325 -0.32 -14.63 7.44
CA LYS A 325 -1.41 -13.67 7.65
C LYS A 325 -1.40 -13.03 9.03
N ARG A 326 -0.88 -13.71 10.06
CA ARG A 326 -0.97 -13.28 11.47
C ARG A 326 0.33 -12.72 12.04
N SER A 327 1.48 -13.20 11.61
CA SER A 327 2.76 -12.94 12.27
C SER A 327 3.72 -12.19 11.37
N PRO A 328 3.92 -10.88 11.59
CA PRO A 328 4.86 -10.08 10.82
C PRO A 328 6.28 -10.65 10.88
N GLY A 329 7.02 -10.51 9.79
CA GLY A 329 8.41 -10.96 9.68
C GLY A 329 8.60 -12.46 9.41
N LYS A 330 7.58 -13.32 9.62
CA LYS A 330 7.75 -14.78 9.49
C LYS A 330 8.15 -15.27 8.10
N PHE A 331 7.75 -14.56 7.05
CA PHE A 331 8.25 -14.83 5.71
C PHE A 331 9.76 -14.63 5.61
N TRP A 332 10.24 -13.48 6.08
CA TRP A 332 11.66 -13.12 6.03
C TRP A 332 12.48 -13.99 6.96
N ASP A 333 11.98 -14.28 8.17
CA ASP A 333 12.65 -15.18 9.10
C ASP A 333 12.82 -16.58 8.46
N HIS A 334 11.80 -17.09 7.77
CA HIS A 334 11.91 -18.34 7.01
C HIS A 334 13.00 -18.26 5.91
N LYS A 335 13.02 -17.18 5.13
CA LYS A 335 14.08 -16.96 4.12
C LYS A 335 15.47 -16.87 4.76
N LEU A 336 15.58 -16.30 5.96
CA LEU A 336 16.84 -16.24 6.71
C LEU A 336 17.30 -17.65 7.11
N TYR A 337 16.42 -18.49 7.66
CA TYR A 337 16.78 -19.87 8.01
C TYR A 337 17.20 -20.69 6.78
N MET A 338 16.55 -20.45 5.63
CA MET A 338 16.97 -21.05 4.37
C MET A 338 18.37 -20.58 3.94
N ALA A 339 18.69 -19.30 4.09
CA ALA A 339 20.02 -18.75 3.80
C ALA A 339 21.10 -19.31 4.74
N LEU A 340 20.83 -19.30 6.05
CA LEU A 340 21.71 -19.83 7.09
C LEU A 340 22.01 -21.32 6.88
N SER A 341 21.04 -22.11 6.43
CA SER A 341 21.23 -23.55 6.16
C SER A 341 22.18 -23.87 5.00
N ARG A 342 22.59 -22.86 4.21
CA ARG A 342 23.44 -23.01 3.04
C ARG A 342 24.91 -22.61 3.29
N ILE A 343 25.22 -22.15 4.49
CA ILE A 343 26.58 -21.71 4.86
C ILE A 343 27.11 -22.54 6.03
N ASP A 344 28.40 -22.42 6.28
CA ASP A 344 28.98 -22.90 7.54
C ASP A 344 28.57 -21.97 8.69
N LEU A 345 27.75 -22.50 9.61
CA LEU A 345 27.22 -21.75 10.74
C LEU A 345 28.28 -21.37 11.77
N ASP A 346 29.45 -22.03 11.78
CA ASP A 346 30.57 -21.67 12.65
C ASP A 346 31.07 -20.24 12.36
N LEU A 347 30.99 -19.79 11.11
CA LEU A 347 31.37 -18.44 10.68
C LEU A 347 30.46 -17.35 11.26
N VAL A 348 29.23 -17.70 11.61
CA VAL A 348 28.30 -16.79 12.29
C VAL A 348 28.45 -16.96 13.80
N TRP A 349 28.57 -18.20 14.28
CA TRP A 349 28.66 -18.53 15.69
C TRP A 349 29.90 -17.95 16.37
N SER A 350 31.05 -17.99 15.71
CA SER A 350 32.30 -17.39 16.22
C SER A 350 32.17 -15.90 16.52
N VAL A 351 31.38 -15.15 15.74
CA VAL A 351 31.10 -13.73 15.98
C VAL A 351 30.19 -13.54 17.19
N VAL A 352 29.16 -14.40 17.35
CA VAL A 352 28.28 -14.40 18.53
C VAL A 352 29.08 -14.67 19.80
N GLU A 353 29.93 -15.71 19.80
CA GLU A 353 30.78 -16.06 20.95
C GLU A 353 31.76 -14.93 21.30
N PHE A 354 32.37 -14.31 20.30
CA PHE A 354 33.28 -13.18 20.51
C PHE A 354 32.57 -12.02 21.21
N GLN A 355 31.35 -11.64 20.78
CA GLN A 355 30.60 -10.56 21.42
C GLN A 355 30.16 -10.88 22.84
N GLN A 356 29.76 -12.12 23.11
CA GLN A 356 29.40 -12.56 24.47
C GLN A 356 30.60 -12.50 25.43
N GLN A 357 31.82 -12.73 24.91
CA GLN A 357 33.05 -12.63 25.69
C GLN A 357 33.49 -11.17 25.93
N GLU A 358 33.31 -10.28 24.95
CA GLU A 358 33.68 -8.85 25.09
C GLU A 358 32.68 -8.04 25.92
N HIS A 359 31.38 -8.35 25.91
CA HIS A 359 30.34 -7.58 26.60
C HIS A 359 30.12 -7.96 28.08
N GLY A 360 31.17 -8.40 28.78
CA GLY A 360 31.14 -8.61 30.24
C GLY A 360 30.66 -7.36 30.99
N ALA A 361 29.50 -7.48 31.67
CA ALA A 361 28.80 -6.48 32.47
C ALA A 361 28.58 -5.12 31.74
N THR A 362 27.53 -5.03 30.93
CA THR A 362 27.08 -3.76 30.31
C THR A 362 25.69 -3.35 30.80
N GLY A 363 25.35 -2.07 30.60
CA GLY A 363 24.22 -1.35 31.22
C GLY A 363 22.79 -1.92 31.08
N GLY A 364 22.60 -3.07 30.42
CA GLY A 364 21.35 -3.84 30.53
C GLY A 364 21.05 -4.28 31.96
N GLU A 365 22.08 -4.49 32.79
CA GLU A 365 21.91 -4.73 34.23
C GLU A 365 21.26 -3.54 34.95
N ALA A 366 21.51 -2.30 34.52
CA ALA A 366 20.83 -1.12 35.06
C ALA A 366 19.35 -1.08 34.65
N ILE A 367 19.02 -1.48 33.42
CA ILE A 367 17.63 -1.63 32.94
C ILE A 367 16.90 -2.71 33.76
N LEU A 368 17.54 -3.86 33.97
CA LEU A 368 16.99 -4.95 34.79
C LEU A 368 16.90 -4.58 36.28
N ALA A 369 17.82 -3.75 36.77
CA ALA A 369 17.82 -3.19 38.12
C ALA A 369 16.87 -1.98 38.28
N GLY A 370 16.28 -1.48 37.20
CA GLY A 370 15.36 -0.33 37.21
C GLY A 370 16.01 1.00 37.59
N VAL A 371 17.32 1.17 37.33
CA VAL A 371 18.09 2.40 37.60
C VAL A 371 18.06 3.36 36.41
#